data_AF-A0A359KIK1-F1
#
_entry.id   AF-A0A359KIK1-F1
#
_cell.length_a   1.000
_cell.length_b   1.000
_cell.length_c   1.000
_cell.angle_alpha   90.00
_cell.angle_beta   90.00
_cell.angle_gamma   90.00
#
_symmetry.space_group_name_H-M   'P 1'
#
loop_
_entity.id
_entity.type
_entity.pdbx_description
1 polymer ?
#
loop_
_entity_poly.entity_id
_entity_poly.type
_entity_poly.pdbx_seq_one_letter_code
_entity_poly.pdbx_strand_id
1 'polypeptide(L)'
;MPMPTARDWSQVLVAIHRDGMPAADIARQIGISRQSVHISLSYHAQRYRRQYPDLLDRLRAHSTPDADTGCWRWHGGLSNGYPSLSVARRGESPRRLAWQWKYGELPPRLRVHTTCGEQYCVNPEHMTIRPQGTPRTDVSAFWARVDRSGGDDACWPWLGAITESGQPAWVEADGRSIPPAVRAIELTGSRQVRENLTAVRVCQMLVCVNPRHHHLSSSDGYTPHIQRGEDRPNARLTAMLVEEIRARHLAGASQASLSREYGVHSGSVSMIVNRRIWIPHAEAVLRRLYPGLHVEDGCLVHEYTQDAAHVTVRGAQRSIRHIAWEIATGETLAQNTRVYTTCGTPRCVRPDHLTLLRLSA
;
A
#
# COMPACT_ATOMS: atom_id res chain seq x y z
N MET A 1 18.91 11.89 8.57
CA MET A 1 18.54 10.74 9.43
C MET A 1 19.36 10.83 10.69
N PRO A 2 18.78 10.80 11.90
CA PRO A 2 19.54 10.50 13.10
C PRO A 2 19.98 9.04 13.02
N MET A 3 21.28 8.78 13.21
CA MET A 3 21.91 7.46 13.05
C MET A 3 21.57 6.56 14.25
N PRO A 4 21.13 5.30 14.05
CA PRO A 4 21.05 4.33 15.13
C PRO A 4 22.46 4.04 15.65
N THR A 5 22.64 4.23 16.95
CA THR A 5 23.79 3.78 17.71
C THR A 5 23.86 2.23 17.65
N ALA A 6 25.07 1.69 17.44
CA ALA A 6 25.38 0.31 17.04
C ALA A 6 24.98 -0.05 15.59
N ARG A 7 25.98 -0.07 14.71
CA ARG A 7 25.84 -0.42 13.28
C ARG A 7 25.17 -1.79 13.13
N ASP A 8 23.96 -1.80 12.60
CA ASP A 8 23.21 -3.00 12.27
C ASP A 8 23.82 -3.70 11.05
N TRP A 9 24.90 -4.45 11.26
CA TRP A 9 25.60 -5.21 10.22
C TRP A 9 24.73 -6.26 9.52
N SER A 10 23.53 -6.54 10.07
CA SER A 10 22.52 -7.37 9.42
C SER A 10 22.06 -6.75 8.08
N GLN A 11 21.94 -5.42 8.01
CA GLN A 11 21.56 -4.70 6.77
C GLN A 11 22.69 -4.70 5.75
N VAL A 12 23.95 -4.66 6.21
CA VAL A 12 25.13 -4.77 5.34
C VAL A 12 25.20 -6.16 4.70
N LEU A 13 24.94 -7.22 5.47
CA LEU A 13 24.89 -8.59 4.95
C LEU A 13 23.79 -8.75 3.88
N VAL A 14 22.64 -8.11 4.09
CA VAL A 14 21.56 -8.07 3.09
C VAL A 14 22.00 -7.36 1.81
N ALA A 15 22.55 -6.15 1.91
CA ALA A 15 22.99 -5.38 0.74
C ALA A 15 24.02 -6.15 -0.11
N ILE A 16 24.95 -6.87 0.51
CA ILE A 16 25.97 -7.65 -0.20
C ILE A 16 25.38 -8.92 -0.82
N HIS A 17 24.70 -9.74 -0.03
CA HIS A 17 24.34 -11.09 -0.44
C HIS A 17 22.99 -11.21 -1.15
N ARG A 18 22.10 -10.22 -0.98
CA ARG A 18 20.83 -10.13 -1.70
C ARG A 18 20.92 -9.16 -2.88
N ASP A 19 21.43 -7.95 -2.65
CA ASP A 19 21.39 -6.87 -3.65
C ASP A 19 22.65 -6.80 -4.52
N GLY A 20 23.67 -7.62 -4.23
CA GLY A 20 24.93 -7.64 -4.97
C GLY A 20 25.74 -6.35 -4.83
N MET A 21 25.47 -5.54 -3.79
CA MET A 21 26.10 -4.24 -3.62
C MET A 21 27.59 -4.40 -3.30
N PRO A 22 28.50 -3.76 -4.05
CA PRO A 22 29.92 -3.80 -3.75
C PRO A 22 30.23 -3.21 -2.37
N ALA A 23 31.15 -3.83 -1.64
CA ALA A 23 31.57 -3.34 -0.33
C ALA A 23 32.11 -1.89 -0.35
N ALA A 24 32.62 -1.44 -1.50
CA ALA A 24 33.08 -0.05 -1.70
C ALA A 24 31.92 0.96 -1.66
N ASP A 25 30.76 0.60 -2.20
CA ASP A 25 29.58 1.49 -2.20
C ASP A 25 28.93 1.53 -0.83
N ILE A 26 28.86 0.38 -0.14
CA ILE A 26 28.43 0.30 1.26
C ILE A 26 29.33 1.17 2.14
N ALA A 27 30.65 1.04 1.98
CA ALA A 27 31.64 1.82 2.72
C ALA A 27 31.41 3.34 2.56
N ARG A 28 31.14 3.77 1.32
CA ARG A 28 30.80 5.17 1.00
C ARG A 28 29.49 5.60 1.68
N GLN A 29 28.46 4.76 1.64
CA GLN A 29 27.15 5.06 2.19
C GLN A 29 27.15 5.21 3.72
N ILE A 30 27.92 4.36 4.42
CA ILE A 30 27.96 4.34 5.89
C ILE A 30 29.16 5.11 6.48
N GLY A 31 29.96 5.76 5.62
CA GLY A 31 31.06 6.63 6.03
C GLY A 31 32.24 5.90 6.67
N ILE A 32 32.63 4.72 6.17
CA ILE A 32 33.78 3.96 6.66
C ILE A 32 34.70 3.51 5.53
N SER A 33 35.87 2.96 5.87
CA SER A 33 36.76 2.37 4.85
C SER A 33 36.22 1.02 4.35
N ARG A 34 36.52 0.68 3.09
CA ARG A 34 36.26 -0.66 2.51
C ARG A 34 36.88 -1.77 3.37
N GLN A 35 38.08 -1.53 3.91
CA GLN A 35 38.76 -2.47 4.79
C GLN A 35 37.97 -2.69 6.10
N SER A 36 37.38 -1.64 6.67
CA SER A 36 36.53 -1.75 7.86
C SER A 36 35.29 -2.61 7.59
N VAL A 37 34.66 -2.50 6.41
CA VAL A 37 33.55 -3.40 6.01
C VAL A 37 34.01 -4.87 6.03
N HIS A 38 35.15 -5.18 5.41
CA HIS A 38 35.67 -6.55 5.35
C HIS A 38 36.05 -7.10 6.73
N ILE A 39 36.68 -6.27 7.59
CA ILE A 39 37.02 -6.64 8.97
C ILE A 39 35.74 -6.97 9.75
N SER A 40 34.71 -6.14 9.65
CA SER A 40 33.46 -6.36 10.39
C SER A 40 32.72 -7.61 9.92
N LEU A 41 32.60 -7.84 8.61
CA LEU A 41 32.01 -9.09 8.08
C LEU A 41 32.78 -10.34 8.56
N SER A 42 34.11 -10.26 8.56
CA SER A 42 34.97 -11.33 9.06
C SER A 42 34.73 -11.59 10.55
N TYR A 43 34.58 -10.53 11.35
CA TYR A 43 34.27 -10.63 12.77
C TYR A 43 32.92 -11.30 13.05
N HIS A 44 31.88 -10.98 12.26
CA HIS A 44 30.57 -11.62 12.35
C HIS A 44 30.62 -13.13 12.11
N ALA A 45 31.32 -13.56 11.05
CA ALA A 45 31.53 -14.97 10.77
C ALA A 45 32.33 -15.65 11.90
N GLN A 46 33.43 -15.04 12.36
CA GLN A 46 34.26 -15.59 13.43
C GLN A 46 33.50 -15.76 14.75
N ARG A 47 32.64 -14.79 15.12
CA ARG A 47 31.81 -14.87 16.32
C ARG A 47 30.88 -16.10 16.26
N TYR A 48 30.24 -16.33 15.13
CA TYR A 48 29.37 -17.49 14.94
C TYR A 48 30.16 -18.82 14.99
N ARG A 49 31.33 -18.87 14.35
CA ARG A 49 32.21 -20.06 14.38
C ARG A 49 32.69 -20.40 15.80
N ARG A 50 32.98 -19.40 16.63
CA ARG A 50 33.37 -19.63 18.04
C ARG A 50 32.22 -20.21 18.86
N GLN A 51 30.99 -19.83 18.56
CA GLN A 51 29.80 -20.35 19.23
C GLN A 51 29.50 -21.80 18.79
N TYR A 52 29.85 -22.17 17.55
CA TYR A 52 29.60 -23.48 16.96
C TYR A 52 30.84 -24.04 16.24
N PRO A 53 31.90 -24.43 16.97
CA PRO A 53 33.20 -24.79 16.39
C PRO A 53 33.18 -26.09 15.56
N ASP A 54 32.31 -27.03 15.93
CA ASP A 54 32.15 -28.36 15.32
C ASP A 54 31.19 -28.37 14.13
N LEU A 55 30.51 -27.25 13.85
CA LEU A 55 29.40 -27.23 12.91
C LEU A 55 29.79 -27.61 11.48
N LEU A 56 30.95 -27.14 11.01
CA LEU A 56 31.40 -27.47 9.65
C LEU A 56 31.73 -28.95 9.52
N ASP A 57 32.38 -29.52 10.52
CA ASP A 57 32.73 -30.95 10.52
C ASP A 57 31.48 -31.81 10.55
N ARG A 58 30.46 -31.40 11.31
CA ARG A 58 29.14 -32.05 11.30
C ARG A 58 28.43 -31.95 9.96
N LEU A 59 28.49 -30.79 9.30
CA LEU A 59 27.93 -30.63 7.94
C LEU A 59 28.63 -31.56 6.95
N ARG A 60 29.96 -31.66 7.02
CA ARG A 60 30.78 -32.54 6.19
C ARG A 60 30.55 -34.02 6.48
N ALA A 61 30.43 -34.41 7.74
CA ALA A 61 30.17 -35.80 8.13
C ALA A 61 28.83 -36.34 7.58
N HIS A 62 27.88 -35.45 7.27
CA HIS A 62 26.58 -35.78 6.69
C HIS A 62 26.45 -35.36 5.22
N SER A 63 27.57 -35.07 4.54
CA SER A 63 27.55 -34.78 3.11
C SER A 63 28.70 -35.41 2.34
N THR A 64 28.43 -35.75 1.08
CA THR A 64 29.44 -36.21 0.13
C THR A 64 29.77 -35.07 -0.84
N PRO A 65 31.04 -34.65 -0.96
CA PRO A 65 31.43 -33.65 -1.95
C PRO A 65 31.36 -34.24 -3.37
N ASP A 66 30.76 -33.48 -4.27
CA ASP A 66 30.67 -33.79 -5.70
C ASP A 66 31.74 -32.95 -6.42
N ALA A 67 32.68 -33.62 -7.09
CA ALA A 67 33.84 -32.96 -7.69
C ALA A 67 33.49 -32.12 -8.93
N ASP A 68 32.45 -32.52 -9.68
CA ASP A 68 32.06 -31.87 -10.93
C ASP A 68 31.26 -30.60 -10.68
N THR A 69 30.36 -30.66 -9.71
CA THR A 69 29.48 -29.53 -9.37
C THR A 69 30.00 -28.69 -8.22
N GLY A 70 30.92 -29.21 -7.41
CA GLY A 70 31.32 -28.62 -6.13
C GLY A 70 30.26 -28.73 -5.04
N CYS A 71 29.12 -29.40 -5.28
CA CYS A 71 28.06 -29.52 -4.28
C CYS A 71 28.47 -30.41 -3.12
N TRP A 72 27.94 -30.13 -1.93
CA TRP A 72 28.02 -31.04 -0.79
C TRP A 72 26.67 -31.70 -0.65
N ARG A 73 26.52 -32.93 -1.16
CA ARG A 73 25.24 -33.65 -1.19
C ARG A 73 24.91 -34.20 0.18
N TRP A 74 23.84 -33.68 0.79
CA TRP A 74 23.35 -34.09 2.10
C TRP A 74 22.77 -35.50 2.08
N HIS A 75 23.24 -36.34 2.99
CA HIS A 75 22.72 -37.69 3.24
C HIS A 75 22.33 -37.92 4.71
N GLY A 76 22.19 -36.83 5.48
CA GLY A 76 21.67 -36.86 6.84
C GLY A 76 20.14 -36.86 6.91
N GLY A 77 19.58 -36.56 8.08
CA GLY A 77 18.14 -36.52 8.31
C GLY A 77 17.41 -35.53 7.39
N LEU A 78 16.15 -35.83 7.10
CA LEU A 78 15.25 -34.98 6.33
C LEU A 78 14.02 -34.59 7.18
N SER A 79 13.47 -33.40 6.91
CA SER A 79 12.20 -32.94 7.45
C SER A 79 11.39 -32.31 6.31
N ASN A 80 10.18 -32.80 6.06
CA ASN A 80 9.33 -32.39 4.94
C ASN A 80 10.06 -32.37 3.59
N GLY A 81 10.92 -33.37 3.33
CA GLY A 81 11.69 -33.48 2.08
C GLY A 81 12.94 -32.58 2.00
N TYR A 82 13.24 -31.80 3.03
CA TYR A 82 14.41 -30.92 3.09
C TYR A 82 15.47 -31.40 4.09
N PRO A 83 16.77 -31.15 3.84
CA PRO A 83 17.85 -31.40 4.80
C PRO A 83 17.56 -30.84 6.20
N SER A 84 17.81 -31.65 7.22
CA SER A 84 17.60 -31.33 8.63
C SER A 84 18.74 -31.86 9.48
N LEU A 85 19.24 -31.05 10.42
CA LEU A 85 20.28 -31.43 11.39
C LEU A 85 19.84 -31.02 12.80
N SER A 86 19.94 -31.95 13.76
CA SER A 86 19.61 -31.66 15.16
C SER A 86 20.75 -30.87 15.81
N VAL A 87 20.52 -29.61 16.19
CA VAL A 87 21.47 -28.77 16.94
C VAL A 87 20.81 -28.32 18.23
N ALA A 88 21.47 -28.51 19.38
CA ALA A 88 20.91 -28.18 20.70
C ALA A 88 19.49 -28.75 20.93
N ARG A 89 19.25 -30.00 20.51
CA ARG A 89 17.96 -30.72 20.56
C ARG A 89 16.82 -30.08 19.74
N ARG A 90 17.14 -29.18 18.80
CA ARG A 90 16.19 -28.61 17.84
C ARG A 90 16.57 -28.98 16.41
N GLY A 91 15.57 -29.29 15.59
CA GLY A 91 15.79 -29.51 14.16
C GLY A 91 16.09 -28.18 13.46
N GLU A 92 17.28 -28.06 12.89
CA GLU A 92 17.76 -26.87 12.20
C GLU A 92 18.06 -27.18 10.73
N SER A 93 17.98 -26.17 9.88
CA SER A 93 18.31 -26.31 8.46
C SER A 93 19.84 -26.35 8.29
N PRO A 94 20.44 -27.43 7.73
CA PRO A 94 21.87 -27.49 7.43
C PRO A 94 22.32 -26.35 6.52
N ARG A 95 21.45 -25.90 5.60
CA ARG A 95 21.74 -24.75 4.73
C ARG A 95 21.81 -23.44 5.50
N ARG A 96 20.87 -23.22 6.43
CA ARG A 96 20.89 -22.05 7.32
C ARG A 96 22.17 -22.06 8.17
N LEU A 97 22.55 -23.21 8.70
CA LEU A 97 23.76 -23.38 9.51
C LEU A 97 25.04 -23.15 8.70
N ALA A 98 25.14 -23.72 7.50
CA ALA A 98 26.25 -23.54 6.56
C ALA A 98 26.45 -22.06 6.18
N TRP A 99 25.37 -21.36 5.83
CA TRP A 99 25.42 -19.93 5.53
C TRP A 99 25.89 -19.12 6.75
N GLN A 100 25.33 -19.40 7.93
CA GLN A 100 25.69 -18.68 9.14
C GLN A 100 27.14 -18.92 9.58
N TRP A 101 27.65 -20.13 9.36
CA TRP A 101 29.05 -20.46 9.59
C TRP A 101 29.99 -19.61 8.71
N LYS A 102 29.59 -19.37 7.45
CA LYS A 102 30.38 -18.59 6.50
C LYS A 102 30.31 -17.10 6.75
N TYR A 103 29.11 -16.56 6.98
CA TYR A 103 28.84 -15.11 6.94
C TYR A 103 28.43 -14.49 8.29
N GLY A 104 28.14 -15.32 9.31
CA GLY A 104 27.64 -14.88 10.60
C GLY A 104 26.14 -15.08 10.76
N GLU A 105 25.59 -14.67 11.90
CA GLU A 105 24.18 -14.86 12.24
C GLU A 105 23.23 -14.36 11.14
N LEU A 106 22.27 -15.20 10.73
CA LEU A 106 21.35 -14.86 9.66
C LEU A 106 20.30 -13.90 10.21
N PRO A 107 20.14 -12.69 9.61
CA PRO A 107 19.14 -11.73 10.07
C PRO A 107 17.73 -12.35 10.11
N PRO A 108 16.85 -11.86 11.01
CA PRO A 108 15.47 -12.32 11.07
C PRO A 108 14.76 -12.18 9.72
N ARG A 109 13.79 -13.06 9.47
CA ARG A 109 12.95 -13.06 8.25
C ARG A 109 13.74 -13.23 6.94
N LEU A 110 14.86 -13.95 6.97
CA LEU A 110 15.57 -14.42 5.77
C LEU A 110 15.63 -15.95 5.75
N ARG A 111 15.57 -16.53 4.54
CA ARG A 111 15.81 -17.95 4.24
C ARG A 111 17.04 -18.08 3.35
N VAL A 112 17.74 -19.19 3.52
CA VAL A 112 18.88 -19.56 2.67
C VAL A 112 18.39 -20.44 1.52
N HIS A 113 18.82 -20.11 0.32
CA HIS A 113 18.55 -20.85 -0.91
C HIS A 113 19.85 -21.31 -1.55
N THR A 114 19.78 -22.39 -2.33
CA THR A 114 20.90 -22.84 -3.15
C THR A 114 20.97 -22.03 -4.43
N THR A 115 22.18 -21.71 -4.89
CA THR A 115 22.43 -21.08 -6.21
C THR A 115 22.63 -22.12 -7.31
N CYS A 116 22.97 -23.36 -6.94
CA CYS A 116 23.24 -24.47 -7.85
C CYS A 116 21.98 -25.25 -8.30
N GLY A 117 20.80 -24.97 -7.71
CA GLY A 117 19.56 -25.70 -8.01
C GLY A 117 19.46 -27.12 -7.43
N GLU A 118 20.55 -27.69 -6.91
CA GLU A 118 20.56 -29.01 -6.27
C GLU A 118 19.78 -29.00 -4.94
N GLN A 119 18.80 -29.89 -4.83
CA GLN A 119 17.89 -29.97 -3.68
C GLN A 119 18.63 -30.38 -2.42
N TYR A 120 19.68 -31.19 -2.47
CA TYR A 120 20.36 -31.65 -1.25
C TYR A 120 21.69 -30.96 -0.98
N CYS A 121 22.02 -29.89 -1.71
CA CYS A 121 23.28 -29.19 -1.51
C CYS A 121 23.30 -28.40 -0.19
N VAL A 122 24.37 -28.59 0.59
CA VAL A 122 24.67 -27.87 1.83
C VAL A 122 26.03 -27.14 1.80
N ASN A 123 26.63 -26.99 0.61
CA ASN A 123 27.89 -26.25 0.46
C ASN A 123 27.65 -24.74 0.69
N PRO A 124 28.31 -24.09 1.69
CA PRO A 124 28.19 -22.65 1.94
C PRO A 124 28.54 -21.74 0.74
N GLU A 125 29.35 -22.22 -0.20
CA GLU A 125 29.68 -21.49 -1.44
C GLU A 125 28.50 -21.38 -2.39
N HIS A 126 27.55 -22.32 -2.33
CA HIS A 126 26.39 -22.36 -3.23
C HIS A 126 25.14 -21.81 -2.55
N MET A 127 25.29 -20.83 -1.66
CA MET A 127 24.19 -20.29 -0.87
C MET A 127 23.99 -18.79 -1.09
N THR A 128 22.73 -18.40 -1.15
CA THR A 128 22.29 -17.01 -1.14
C THR A 128 21.13 -16.84 -0.15
N ILE A 129 20.82 -15.60 0.21
CA ILE A 129 19.73 -15.27 1.13
C ILE A 129 18.57 -14.61 0.38
N ARG A 130 17.35 -14.95 0.79
CA ARG A 130 16.11 -14.31 0.33
C ARG A 130 15.20 -14.02 1.52
N PRO A 131 14.28 -13.06 1.44
CA PRO A 131 13.25 -12.89 2.46
C PRO A 131 12.44 -14.16 2.72
N GLN A 132 12.26 -14.51 3.99
CA GLN A 132 11.44 -15.61 4.47
C GLN A 132 9.97 -15.29 4.18
N GLY A 133 9.34 -16.07 3.28
CA GLY A 133 7.92 -15.92 2.96
C GLY A 133 7.59 -15.48 1.52
N THR A 134 8.42 -15.77 0.52
CA THR A 134 8.07 -15.45 -0.88
C THR A 134 7.89 -16.71 -1.71
N PRO A 135 6.76 -16.79 -2.43
CA PRO A 135 6.81 -16.58 -3.86
C PRO A 135 6.11 -15.25 -4.20
N ARG A 136 6.77 -14.07 -4.07
CA ARG A 136 6.01 -12.79 -4.09
C ARG A 136 6.71 -11.41 -4.12
N THR A 137 7.96 -11.27 -4.52
CA THR A 137 8.52 -9.94 -4.90
C THR A 137 8.43 -9.65 -6.39
N ASP A 138 7.86 -10.56 -7.19
CA ASP A 138 7.66 -10.32 -8.61
C ASP A 138 6.61 -9.22 -8.81
N VAL A 139 7.10 -8.03 -9.14
CA VAL A 139 6.32 -6.85 -9.52
C VAL A 139 5.30 -7.23 -10.61
N SER A 140 5.66 -8.14 -11.51
CA SER A 140 4.79 -8.65 -12.57
C SER A 140 3.62 -9.45 -12.00
N ALA A 141 3.85 -10.31 -11.01
CA ALA A 141 2.79 -11.09 -10.35
C ALA A 141 1.86 -10.24 -9.46
N PHE A 142 2.33 -9.08 -8.98
CA PHE A 142 1.45 -8.08 -8.39
C PHE A 142 0.55 -7.46 -9.46
N TRP A 143 1.15 -6.91 -10.53
CA TRP A 143 0.40 -6.23 -11.60
C TRP A 143 -0.53 -7.16 -12.39
N ALA A 144 -0.25 -8.46 -12.46
CA ALA A 144 -1.15 -9.46 -13.04
C ALA A 144 -2.49 -9.58 -12.29
N ARG A 145 -2.58 -9.10 -11.04
CA ARG A 145 -3.79 -9.08 -10.22
C ARG A 145 -4.45 -7.70 -10.19
N VAL A 146 -4.08 -6.81 -11.10
CA VAL A 146 -4.61 -5.45 -11.18
C VAL A 146 -5.05 -5.19 -12.61
N ASP A 147 -6.33 -4.93 -12.81
CA ASP A 147 -6.82 -4.44 -14.09
C ASP A 147 -6.48 -2.94 -14.22
N ARG A 148 -5.65 -2.60 -15.21
CA ARG A 148 -5.25 -1.23 -15.54
C ARG A 148 -5.71 -0.81 -16.93
N SER A 149 -6.57 -1.61 -17.57
CA SER A 149 -7.01 -1.41 -18.96
C SER A 149 -7.75 -0.08 -19.16
N GLY A 150 -8.38 0.46 -18.11
CA GLY A 150 -9.06 1.75 -18.15
C GLY A 150 -8.14 2.97 -18.23
N GLY A 151 -6.81 2.79 -18.14
CA GLY A 151 -5.84 3.88 -18.18
C GLY A 151 -5.52 4.49 -16.80
N ASP A 152 -4.66 5.50 -16.79
CA ASP A 152 -4.01 6.02 -15.56
C ASP A 152 -4.96 6.73 -14.60
N ASP A 153 -6.04 7.33 -15.12
CA ASP A 153 -7.03 8.08 -14.34
C ASP A 153 -8.30 7.25 -14.03
N ALA A 154 -8.41 6.03 -14.56
CA ALA A 154 -9.52 5.12 -14.25
C ALA A 154 -9.30 4.38 -12.93
N CYS A 155 -10.37 3.81 -12.37
CA CYS A 155 -10.19 2.85 -11.27
C CYS A 155 -9.35 1.67 -11.75
N TRP A 156 -8.49 1.14 -10.89
CA TRP A 156 -7.74 -0.09 -11.15
C TRP A 156 -8.28 -1.22 -10.26
N PRO A 157 -9.23 -2.05 -10.75
CA PRO A 157 -9.78 -3.15 -9.98
C PRO A 157 -8.73 -4.17 -9.54
N TRP A 158 -8.77 -4.54 -8.26
CA TRP A 158 -8.05 -5.68 -7.74
C TRP A 158 -8.74 -6.98 -8.16
N LEU A 159 -8.00 -7.84 -8.86
CA LEU A 159 -8.44 -9.16 -9.36
C LEU A 159 -7.95 -10.31 -8.46
N GLY A 160 -7.25 -10.00 -7.37
CA GLY A 160 -6.77 -10.99 -6.41
C GLY A 160 -7.82 -11.37 -5.37
N ALA A 161 -7.38 -12.08 -4.32
CA ALA A 161 -8.24 -12.48 -3.21
C ALA A 161 -8.89 -11.25 -2.53
N ILE A 162 -10.14 -11.42 -2.11
CA ILE A 162 -10.96 -10.47 -1.36
C ILE A 162 -11.40 -11.10 -0.03
N THR A 163 -11.64 -10.26 0.98
CA THR A 163 -12.20 -10.67 2.27
C THR A 163 -13.71 -10.89 2.18
N GLU A 164 -14.29 -11.49 3.22
CA GLU A 164 -15.77 -11.60 3.36
C GLU A 164 -16.47 -10.23 3.30
N SER A 165 -15.80 -9.17 3.75
CA SER A 165 -16.28 -7.78 3.69
C SER A 165 -16.10 -7.11 2.32
N GLY A 166 -15.68 -7.85 1.29
CA GLY A 166 -15.49 -7.35 -0.07
C GLY A 166 -14.27 -6.44 -0.26
N GLN A 167 -13.35 -6.39 0.71
CA GLN A 167 -12.11 -5.62 0.60
C GLN A 167 -11.00 -6.47 -0.02
N PRO A 168 -10.04 -5.87 -0.76
CA PRO A 168 -8.85 -6.57 -1.19
C PRO A 168 -8.11 -7.21 0.00
N ALA A 169 -7.86 -8.52 -0.07
CA ALA A 169 -7.05 -9.21 0.92
C ALA A 169 -5.62 -8.65 0.91
N TRP A 170 -5.01 -8.58 2.08
CA TRP A 170 -3.66 -8.03 2.25
C TRP A 170 -2.64 -8.86 1.48
N VAL A 171 -1.57 -8.20 1.02
CA VAL A 171 -0.49 -8.82 0.26
C VAL A 171 0.81 -8.71 1.03
N GLU A 172 1.61 -9.76 0.93
CA GLU A 172 2.99 -9.74 1.43
C GLU A 172 3.88 -8.97 0.45
N ALA A 173 4.65 -8.02 0.98
CA ALA A 173 5.63 -7.21 0.26
C ALA A 173 6.86 -6.99 1.16
N ASP A 174 8.02 -7.51 0.74
CA ASP A 174 9.30 -7.31 1.44
C ASP A 174 9.25 -7.72 2.93
N GLY A 175 8.51 -8.79 3.25
CA GLY A 175 8.32 -9.30 4.61
C GLY A 175 7.37 -8.46 5.49
N ARG A 176 6.57 -7.59 4.86
CA ARG A 176 5.49 -6.81 5.46
C ARG A 176 4.15 -7.28 4.86
N SER A 177 3.15 -7.45 5.72
CA SER A 177 1.76 -7.58 5.26
C SER A 177 1.16 -6.19 5.08
N ILE A 178 0.82 -5.83 3.84
CA ILE A 178 0.32 -4.49 3.50
C ILE A 178 -0.93 -4.56 2.60
N PRO A 179 -1.80 -3.54 2.62
CA PRO A 179 -2.91 -3.46 1.68
C PRO A 179 -2.43 -3.40 0.21
N PRO A 180 -3.15 -4.00 -0.76
CA PRO A 180 -2.77 -3.95 -2.18
C PRO A 180 -2.63 -2.54 -2.74
N ALA A 181 -3.46 -1.59 -2.31
CA ALA A 181 -3.35 -0.19 -2.72
C ALA A 181 -2.04 0.47 -2.23
N VAL A 182 -1.58 0.13 -1.02
CA VAL A 182 -0.27 0.57 -0.51
C VAL A 182 0.85 0.00 -1.37
N ARG A 183 0.76 -1.28 -1.76
CA ARG A 183 1.74 -1.88 -2.67
C ARG A 183 1.74 -1.24 -4.05
N ALA A 184 0.58 -0.89 -4.61
CA ALA A 184 0.51 -0.17 -5.88
C ALA A 184 1.19 1.20 -5.79
N ILE A 185 0.97 1.95 -4.70
CA ILE A 185 1.62 3.24 -4.44
C ILE A 185 3.14 3.09 -4.37
N GLU A 186 3.64 2.07 -3.64
CA GLU A 186 5.08 1.77 -3.57
C GLU A 186 5.68 1.51 -4.96
N LEU A 187 4.96 0.80 -5.83
CA LEU A 187 5.45 0.39 -7.15
C LEU A 187 5.36 1.48 -8.23
N THR A 188 4.47 2.47 -8.11
CA THR A 188 4.32 3.57 -9.09
C THR A 188 5.11 4.83 -8.75
N GLY A 189 5.63 4.94 -7.52
CA GLY A 189 6.66 5.92 -7.17
C GLY A 189 6.27 7.05 -6.21
N SER A 190 7.27 7.39 -5.40
CA SER A 190 7.44 8.51 -4.46
C SER A 190 6.87 8.37 -3.04
N ARG A 191 7.84 8.40 -2.09
CA ARG A 191 7.78 8.28 -0.63
C ARG A 191 7.60 6.85 -0.14
N GLN A 192 8.64 6.34 0.54
CA GLN A 192 8.47 5.39 1.63
C GLN A 192 7.21 5.82 2.39
N VAL A 193 6.17 4.99 2.32
CA VAL A 193 5.03 5.09 3.22
C VAL A 193 5.68 5.02 4.60
N ARG A 194 5.82 6.19 5.25
CA ARG A 194 6.45 6.26 6.57
C ARG A 194 5.71 5.25 7.44
N GLU A 195 6.43 4.56 8.31
CA GLU A 195 5.81 3.84 9.42
C GLU A 195 4.75 4.79 10.00
N ASN A 196 3.48 4.38 9.98
CA ASN A 196 2.29 5.14 10.43
C ASN A 196 1.51 5.96 9.36
N LEU A 197 1.60 5.64 8.06
CA LEU A 197 0.66 6.17 7.04
C LEU A 197 -0.25 5.08 6.46
N THR A 198 -1.54 5.39 6.31
CA THR A 198 -2.55 4.50 5.70
C THR A 198 -3.09 5.08 4.39
N ALA A 199 -3.28 4.23 3.37
CA ALA A 199 -3.92 4.60 2.11
C ALA A 199 -5.45 4.56 2.25
N VAL A 200 -6.10 5.71 2.00
CA VAL A 200 -7.55 5.88 2.06
C VAL A 200 -8.09 6.06 0.64
N ARG A 201 -8.96 5.15 0.22
CA ARG A 201 -9.60 5.19 -1.10
C ARG A 201 -10.50 6.42 -1.24
N VAL A 202 -10.32 7.16 -2.33
CA VAL A 202 -11.12 8.34 -2.73
C VAL A 202 -11.94 8.07 -4.00
N CYS A 203 -12.30 6.83 -4.26
CA CYS A 203 -13.24 6.44 -5.30
C CYS A 203 -14.27 5.44 -4.76
N GLN A 204 -15.37 5.25 -5.50
CA GLN A 204 -16.48 4.38 -5.09
C GLN A 204 -16.20 2.88 -5.34
N MET A 205 -15.24 2.56 -6.20
CA MET A 205 -14.88 1.18 -6.52
C MET A 205 -14.15 0.51 -5.35
N LEU A 206 -14.85 -0.36 -4.59
CA LEU A 206 -14.34 -0.99 -3.36
C LEU A 206 -12.98 -1.69 -3.53
N VAL A 207 -12.75 -2.30 -4.69
CA VAL A 207 -11.53 -3.06 -4.99
C VAL A 207 -10.45 -2.24 -5.70
N CYS A 208 -10.63 -0.92 -5.86
CA CYS A 208 -9.67 -0.08 -6.57
C CYS A 208 -8.33 0.02 -5.82
N VAL A 209 -7.23 -0.17 -6.54
CA VAL A 209 -5.85 -0.02 -6.04
C VAL A 209 -5.07 1.07 -6.77
N ASN A 210 -5.71 1.86 -7.65
CA ASN A 210 -5.03 2.93 -8.39
C ASN A 210 -4.44 3.95 -7.40
N PRO A 211 -3.11 4.13 -7.34
CA PRO A 211 -2.45 5.09 -6.44
C PRO A 211 -3.03 6.51 -6.49
N ARG A 212 -3.54 6.94 -7.64
CA ARG A 212 -4.17 8.25 -7.83
C ARG A 212 -5.52 8.38 -7.14
N HIS A 213 -6.15 7.26 -6.84
CA HIS A 213 -7.44 7.17 -6.14
C HIS A 213 -7.28 6.81 -4.67
N HIS A 214 -6.07 7.00 -4.11
CA HIS A 214 -5.79 6.77 -2.70
C HIS A 214 -5.02 7.95 -2.09
N HIS A 215 -5.48 8.46 -0.96
CA HIS A 215 -4.84 9.51 -0.19
C HIS A 215 -4.13 8.92 1.05
N LEU A 216 -2.89 9.34 1.33
CA LEU A 216 -2.14 8.87 2.49
C LEU A 216 -2.46 9.73 3.72
N SER A 217 -2.79 9.12 4.87
CA SER A 217 -3.01 9.84 6.14
C SER A 217 -2.35 9.17 7.35
N SER A 218 -2.01 9.97 8.37
CA SER A 218 -1.47 9.50 9.66
C SER A 218 -2.40 8.46 10.30
N SER A 219 -1.82 7.39 10.86
CA SER A 219 -2.51 6.16 11.27
C SER A 219 -3.33 6.23 12.57
N ASP A 220 -3.45 7.40 13.21
CA ASP A 220 -4.24 7.53 14.44
C ASP A 220 -5.74 7.33 14.15
N GLY A 221 -6.27 6.18 14.56
CA GLY A 221 -7.70 5.86 14.54
C GLY A 221 -8.22 5.12 13.29
N TYR A 222 -7.35 4.47 12.49
CA TYR A 222 -7.80 3.73 11.31
C TYR A 222 -8.61 2.49 11.67
N THR A 223 -9.94 2.61 11.60
CA THR A 223 -10.87 1.50 11.48
C THR A 223 -11.34 1.45 10.02
N PRO A 224 -10.91 0.46 9.20
CA PRO A 224 -11.43 0.29 7.86
C PRO A 224 -12.81 -0.35 7.93
N HIS A 225 -13.81 0.42 8.31
CA HIS A 225 -15.22 0.14 8.01
C HIS A 225 -15.87 1.51 7.77
N ILE A 226 -16.92 1.65 6.97
CA ILE A 226 -18.17 0.90 7.02
C ILE A 226 -18.73 0.99 5.60
N GLN A 227 -19.20 -0.12 5.04
CA GLN A 227 -20.19 -0.12 3.96
C GLN A 227 -21.06 1.14 4.04
N ARG A 228 -20.98 2.03 3.04
CA ARG A 228 -21.71 3.29 3.07
C ARG A 228 -22.94 3.16 2.21
N GLY A 229 -24.04 3.67 2.72
CA GLY A 229 -25.26 3.69 1.96
C GLY A 229 -25.68 2.28 1.54
N GLU A 230 -25.75 2.07 0.22
CA GLU A 230 -26.19 0.82 -0.41
C GLU A 230 -25.21 -0.35 -0.28
N ASP A 231 -23.95 -0.07 0.10
CA ASP A 231 -22.98 -1.13 0.41
C ASP A 231 -23.39 -1.95 1.65
N ARG A 232 -24.33 -1.47 2.48
CA ARG A 232 -24.79 -2.17 3.68
C ARG A 232 -25.81 -3.25 3.29
N PRO A 233 -25.69 -4.49 3.79
CA PRO A 233 -26.62 -5.57 3.50
C PRO A 233 -28.08 -5.23 3.81
N ASN A 234 -28.30 -4.36 4.80
CA ASN A 234 -29.62 -3.91 5.25
C ASN A 234 -29.94 -2.46 4.80
N ALA A 235 -29.23 -1.94 3.79
CA ALA A 235 -29.52 -0.62 3.25
C ALA A 235 -30.90 -0.60 2.59
N ARG A 236 -31.84 0.15 3.18
CA ARG A 236 -33.17 0.33 2.58
C ARG A 236 -33.18 1.27 1.37
N LEU A 237 -32.16 2.11 1.23
CA LEU A 237 -32.03 3.09 0.17
C LEU A 237 -30.75 2.85 -0.62
N THR A 238 -30.84 3.01 -1.94
CA THR A 238 -29.70 3.06 -2.86
C THR A 238 -29.19 4.49 -3.02
N ALA A 239 -27.99 4.66 -3.58
CA ALA A 239 -27.47 5.99 -3.92
C ALA A 239 -28.43 6.73 -4.88
N MET A 240 -29.01 6.00 -5.84
CA MET A 240 -30.01 6.51 -6.78
C MET A 240 -31.28 7.00 -6.07
N LEU A 241 -31.85 6.20 -5.14
CA LEU A 241 -33.04 6.59 -4.38
C LEU A 241 -32.78 7.80 -3.47
N VAL A 242 -31.55 7.92 -2.96
CA VAL A 242 -31.13 9.08 -2.16
C VAL A 242 -31.09 10.36 -3.00
N GLU A 243 -30.57 10.29 -4.22
CA GLU A 243 -30.63 11.44 -5.14
C GLU A 243 -32.07 11.76 -5.58
N GLU A 244 -32.92 10.74 -5.77
CA GLU A 244 -34.33 10.95 -6.05
C GLU A 244 -35.07 11.64 -4.90
N ILE A 245 -34.86 11.19 -3.66
CA ILE A 245 -35.41 11.83 -2.44
C ILE A 245 -35.01 13.31 -2.38
N ARG A 246 -33.76 13.64 -2.71
CA ARG A 246 -33.28 15.03 -2.73
C ARG A 246 -33.93 15.84 -3.85
N ALA A 247 -33.99 15.29 -5.06
CA ALA A 247 -34.61 15.96 -6.20
C ALA A 247 -36.10 16.25 -5.95
N ARG A 248 -36.84 15.28 -5.40
CA ARG A 248 -38.25 15.46 -5.03
C ARG A 248 -38.45 16.45 -3.91
N HIS A 249 -37.59 16.45 -2.89
CA HIS A 249 -37.67 17.45 -1.84
C HIS A 249 -37.42 18.86 -2.37
N LEU A 250 -36.43 19.02 -3.26
CA LEU A 250 -36.15 20.29 -3.96
C LEU A 250 -37.35 20.74 -4.81
N ALA A 251 -38.06 19.80 -5.42
CA ALA A 251 -39.30 20.05 -6.16
C ALA A 251 -40.54 20.31 -5.27
N GLY A 252 -40.36 20.40 -3.93
CA GLY A 252 -41.41 20.78 -2.99
C GLY A 252 -42.07 19.63 -2.22
N ALA A 253 -41.62 18.37 -2.41
CA ALA A 253 -42.16 17.25 -1.64
C ALA A 253 -41.84 17.39 -0.14
N SER A 254 -42.85 17.20 0.71
CA SER A 254 -42.67 17.24 2.17
C SER A 254 -41.85 16.05 2.66
N GLN A 255 -41.04 16.23 3.70
CA GLN A 255 -40.28 15.13 4.31
C GLN A 255 -41.19 14.00 4.81
N ALA A 256 -42.42 14.33 5.24
CA ALA A 256 -43.42 13.36 5.66
C ALA A 256 -43.95 12.51 4.50
N SER A 257 -44.10 13.09 3.30
CA SER A 257 -44.49 12.34 2.10
C SER A 257 -43.39 11.38 1.65
N LEU A 258 -42.14 11.85 1.59
CA LEU A 258 -40.96 11.05 1.23
C LEU A 258 -40.70 9.93 2.25
N SER A 259 -40.91 10.21 3.53
CA SER A 259 -40.81 9.22 4.62
C SER A 259 -41.74 8.01 4.37
N ARG A 260 -43.02 8.27 4.06
CA ARG A 260 -43.99 7.21 3.77
C ARG A 260 -43.69 6.46 2.48
N GLU A 261 -43.36 7.19 1.42
CA GLU A 261 -43.14 6.60 0.09
C GLU A 261 -41.92 5.68 0.05
N TYR A 262 -40.80 6.11 0.62
CA TYR A 262 -39.54 5.34 0.63
C TYR A 262 -39.40 4.45 1.87
N GLY A 263 -40.41 4.43 2.75
CA GLY A 263 -40.43 3.61 3.95
C GLY A 263 -39.32 3.94 4.96
N VAL A 264 -38.88 5.19 5.05
CA VAL A 264 -37.81 5.62 5.96
C VAL A 264 -38.33 6.64 6.95
N HIS A 265 -37.72 6.75 8.14
CA HIS A 265 -38.18 7.71 9.15
C HIS A 265 -38.00 9.17 8.67
N SER A 266 -38.90 10.07 9.05
CA SER A 266 -38.86 11.49 8.63
C SER A 266 -37.55 12.18 9.03
N GLY A 267 -36.98 11.80 10.18
CA GLY A 267 -35.64 12.24 10.60
C GLY A 267 -34.52 11.76 9.66
N SER A 268 -34.63 10.55 9.10
CA SER A 268 -33.70 10.04 8.08
C SER A 268 -33.80 10.83 6.79
N VAL A 269 -35.01 11.20 6.35
CA VAL A 269 -35.23 12.08 5.19
C VAL A 269 -34.58 13.44 5.42
N SER A 270 -34.78 14.05 6.60
CA SER A 270 -34.12 15.30 6.96
C SER A 270 -32.60 15.18 6.90
N MET A 271 -32.02 14.11 7.45
CA MET A 271 -30.58 13.88 7.40
C MET A 271 -30.06 13.59 5.97
N ILE A 272 -30.87 12.99 5.09
CA ILE A 272 -30.55 12.75 3.68
C ILE A 272 -30.53 14.05 2.88
N VAL A 273 -31.58 14.85 3.03
CA VAL A 273 -31.74 16.18 2.41
C VAL A 273 -30.60 17.10 2.84
N ASN A 274 -30.31 17.13 4.15
CA ASN A 274 -29.24 17.95 4.72
C ASN A 274 -27.85 17.31 4.59
N ARG A 275 -27.71 16.21 3.84
CA ARG A 275 -26.44 15.50 3.59
C ARG A 275 -25.65 15.15 4.85
N ARG A 276 -26.30 14.80 5.95
CA ARG A 276 -25.63 14.43 7.21
C ARG A 276 -25.21 12.96 7.27
N ILE A 277 -25.98 12.07 6.63
CA ILE A 277 -25.76 10.61 6.70
C ILE A 277 -25.50 9.95 5.33
N TRP A 278 -25.69 10.70 4.24
CA TRP A 278 -25.43 10.29 2.85
C TRP A 278 -24.61 11.36 2.12
N ILE A 279 -23.46 11.77 2.66
CA ILE A 279 -22.63 12.80 2.00
C ILE A 279 -22.14 12.24 0.65
N PRO A 280 -22.38 12.92 -0.49
CA PRO A 280 -21.80 12.51 -1.77
C PRO A 280 -20.30 12.41 -1.67
N HIS A 281 -19.73 11.39 -2.30
CA HIS A 281 -18.31 11.09 -2.20
C HIS A 281 -17.43 12.32 -2.51
N ALA A 282 -17.75 13.04 -3.59
CA ALA A 282 -17.03 14.23 -4.00
C ALA A 282 -17.05 15.36 -2.97
N GLU A 283 -18.20 15.60 -2.32
CA GLU A 283 -18.32 16.59 -1.25
C GLU A 283 -17.48 16.21 -0.02
N ALA A 284 -17.46 14.92 0.35
CA ALA A 284 -16.63 14.43 1.45
C ALA A 284 -15.13 14.60 1.16
N VAL A 285 -14.70 14.34 -0.07
CA VAL A 285 -13.30 14.54 -0.51
C VAL A 285 -12.95 16.03 -0.49
N LEU A 286 -13.81 16.90 -1.02
CA LEU A 286 -13.56 18.35 -1.05
C LEU A 286 -13.37 18.94 0.34
N ARG A 287 -14.22 18.59 1.31
CA ARG A 287 -14.07 19.05 2.71
C ARG A 287 -12.76 18.62 3.36
N ARG A 288 -12.21 17.48 2.93
CA ARG A 288 -10.93 16.97 3.42
C ARG A 288 -9.74 17.69 2.76
N LEU A 289 -9.84 17.99 1.46
CA LEU A 289 -8.82 18.73 0.72
C LEU A 289 -8.78 20.21 1.10
N TYR A 290 -9.94 20.78 1.42
CA TYR A 290 -10.12 22.19 1.74
C TYR A 290 -10.86 22.34 3.07
N PRO A 291 -10.14 22.30 4.21
CA PRO A 291 -10.75 22.34 5.54
C PRO A 291 -11.55 23.62 5.83
N GLY A 292 -11.34 24.69 5.06
CA GLY A 292 -12.12 25.94 5.15
C GLY A 292 -13.48 25.90 4.44
N LEU A 293 -13.89 24.77 3.87
CA LEU A 293 -15.20 24.63 3.25
C LEU A 293 -16.29 24.39 4.30
N HIS A 294 -17.34 25.20 4.25
CA HIS A 294 -18.51 25.06 5.12
C HIS A 294 -19.82 25.13 4.33
N VAL A 295 -20.94 24.77 4.97
CA VAL A 295 -22.27 24.89 4.36
C VAL A 295 -22.85 26.24 4.73
N GLU A 296 -23.28 26.98 3.72
CA GLU A 296 -23.99 28.26 3.84
C GLU A 296 -25.15 28.20 2.84
N ASP A 297 -26.39 28.35 3.31
CA ASP A 297 -27.61 28.39 2.49
C ASP A 297 -27.70 27.31 1.40
N GLY A 298 -27.40 26.06 1.76
CA GLY A 298 -27.45 24.93 0.83
C GLY A 298 -26.30 24.90 -0.20
N CYS A 299 -25.32 25.81 -0.12
CA CYS A 299 -24.09 25.77 -0.89
C CYS A 299 -22.95 25.11 -0.10
N LEU A 300 -21.89 24.68 -0.79
CA LEU A 300 -20.60 24.34 -0.17
C LEU A 300 -19.65 25.46 -0.54
N VAL A 301 -19.36 26.34 0.41
CA VAL A 301 -18.67 27.61 0.15
C VAL A 301 -17.26 27.62 0.70
N HIS A 302 -16.37 28.33 0.03
CA HIS A 302 -15.02 28.63 0.53
C HIS A 302 -14.91 30.07 1.05
N GLU A 303 -14.00 30.30 1.99
CA GLU A 303 -13.73 31.64 2.56
C GLU A 303 -12.62 32.40 1.83
N TYR A 304 -11.93 31.76 0.88
CA TYR A 304 -10.85 32.43 0.13
C TYR A 304 -11.39 33.64 -0.65
N THR A 305 -10.68 34.77 -0.58
CA THR A 305 -10.94 35.95 -1.43
C THR A 305 -10.85 35.54 -2.91
N GLN A 306 -11.56 36.26 -3.79
CA GLN A 306 -11.87 35.84 -5.17
C GLN A 306 -10.66 35.41 -6.03
N ASP A 307 -9.44 35.78 -5.66
CA ASP A 307 -8.20 35.46 -6.38
C ASP A 307 -7.42 34.24 -5.83
N ALA A 308 -7.76 33.73 -4.63
CA ALA A 308 -6.93 32.75 -3.91
C ALA A 308 -7.37 31.28 -4.04
N ALA A 309 -8.42 30.96 -4.80
CA ALA A 309 -8.91 29.59 -4.94
C ALA A 309 -8.24 28.82 -6.10
N HIS A 310 -6.96 29.07 -6.39
CA HIS A 310 -6.20 28.33 -7.39
C HIS A 310 -5.13 27.45 -6.72
N VAL A 311 -5.08 26.18 -7.10
CA VAL A 311 -4.07 25.22 -6.68
C VAL A 311 -3.23 24.84 -7.89
N THR A 312 -1.91 24.86 -7.75
CA THR A 312 -0.99 24.36 -8.78
C THR A 312 -0.97 22.83 -8.73
N VAL A 313 -1.51 22.17 -9.75
CA VAL A 313 -1.42 20.72 -9.92
C VAL A 313 -0.56 20.44 -11.16
N ARG A 314 0.59 19.78 -10.99
CA ARG A 314 1.54 19.44 -12.07
C ARG A 314 1.99 20.65 -12.92
N GLY A 315 2.19 21.81 -12.29
CA GLY A 315 2.61 23.04 -12.97
C GLY A 315 1.48 23.83 -13.63
N ALA A 316 0.23 23.36 -13.54
CA ALA A 316 -0.96 24.05 -14.05
C ALA A 316 -1.80 24.64 -12.92
N GLN A 317 -2.26 25.89 -13.07
CA GLN A 317 -3.24 26.49 -12.16
C GLN A 317 -4.61 25.84 -12.37
N ARG A 318 -5.26 25.43 -11.29
CA ARG A 318 -6.62 24.84 -11.27
C ARG A 318 -7.44 25.53 -10.20
N SER A 319 -8.65 25.97 -10.54
CA SER A 319 -9.55 26.53 -9.51
C SER A 319 -10.12 25.42 -8.61
N ILE A 320 -10.56 25.74 -7.38
CA ILE A 320 -11.26 24.77 -6.51
C ILE A 320 -12.51 24.21 -7.21
N ARG A 321 -13.23 24.99 -8.02
CA ARG A 321 -14.38 24.49 -8.81
C ARG A 321 -13.96 23.50 -9.90
N HIS A 322 -12.82 23.73 -10.54
CA HIS A 322 -12.22 22.78 -11.48
C HIS A 322 -12.01 21.43 -10.79
N ILE A 323 -11.35 21.47 -9.63
CA ILE A 323 -11.03 20.27 -8.85
C ILE A 323 -12.30 19.59 -8.35
N ALA A 324 -13.29 20.37 -7.91
CA ALA A 324 -14.60 19.85 -7.50
C ALA A 324 -15.33 19.13 -8.64
N TRP A 325 -15.28 19.66 -9.87
CA TRP A 325 -15.86 19.01 -11.05
C TRP A 325 -15.18 17.68 -11.36
N GLU A 326 -13.85 17.67 -11.43
CA GLU A 326 -13.08 16.46 -11.76
C GLU A 326 -13.30 15.36 -10.71
N ILE A 327 -13.36 15.72 -9.42
CA ILE A 327 -13.67 14.75 -8.34
C ILE A 327 -15.10 14.19 -8.48
N ALA A 328 -16.05 15.03 -8.89
CA ALA A 328 -17.46 14.65 -8.98
C ALA A 328 -17.78 13.76 -10.18
N THR A 329 -17.17 14.05 -11.31
CA THR A 329 -17.44 13.38 -12.59
C THR A 329 -16.45 12.25 -12.87
N GLY A 330 -15.27 12.29 -12.26
CA GLY A 330 -14.14 11.45 -12.65
C GLY A 330 -13.50 11.87 -13.98
N GLU A 331 -14.01 12.92 -14.63
CA GLU A 331 -13.50 13.42 -15.90
C GLU A 331 -12.39 14.45 -15.67
N THR A 332 -11.29 14.34 -16.44
CA THR A 332 -10.23 15.34 -16.42
C THR A 332 -10.56 16.46 -17.39
N LEU A 333 -10.54 17.71 -16.92
CA LEU A 333 -10.82 18.87 -17.76
C LEU A 333 -9.54 19.43 -18.38
N ALA A 334 -9.68 19.94 -19.61
CA ALA A 334 -8.64 20.78 -20.21
C ALA A 334 -8.36 22.00 -19.32
N GLN A 335 -7.12 22.49 -19.38
CA GLN A 335 -6.60 23.49 -18.45
C GLN A 335 -7.38 24.81 -18.42
N ASN A 336 -7.99 25.17 -19.54
CA ASN A 336 -8.71 26.44 -19.69
C ASN A 336 -10.24 26.28 -19.64
N THR A 337 -10.75 25.08 -19.37
CA THR A 337 -12.20 24.84 -19.28
C THR A 337 -12.77 25.57 -18.07
N ARG A 338 -13.76 26.44 -18.24
CA ARG A 338 -14.39 27.13 -17.10
C ARG A 338 -15.51 26.27 -16.51
N VAL A 339 -15.56 26.24 -15.18
CA VAL A 339 -16.65 25.63 -14.41
C VAL A 339 -17.45 26.73 -13.74
N TYR A 340 -18.75 26.76 -14.01
CA TYR A 340 -19.70 27.76 -13.54
C TYR A 340 -20.57 27.20 -12.41
N THR A 341 -21.18 28.09 -11.62
CA THR A 341 -22.18 27.72 -10.63
C THR A 341 -23.58 27.89 -11.20
N THR A 342 -24.49 26.95 -10.92
CA THR A 342 -25.92 27.04 -11.25
C THR A 342 -26.72 27.77 -10.16
N CYS A 343 -26.19 27.82 -8.93
CA CYS A 343 -26.84 28.42 -7.77
C CYS A 343 -26.65 29.95 -7.64
N GLY A 344 -25.89 30.59 -8.53
CA GLY A 344 -25.59 32.03 -8.45
C GLY A 344 -24.59 32.43 -7.35
N THR A 345 -24.35 31.59 -6.34
CA THR A 345 -23.37 31.84 -5.27
C THR A 345 -21.93 31.76 -5.81
N PRO A 346 -21.15 32.86 -5.83
CA PRO A 346 -19.82 32.85 -6.43
C PRO A 346 -18.84 31.95 -5.68
N ARG A 347 -18.95 31.83 -4.37
CA ARG A 347 -18.03 31.03 -3.53
C ARG A 347 -18.36 29.54 -3.53
N CYS A 348 -19.42 29.12 -4.23
CA CYS A 348 -19.88 27.74 -4.20
C CYS A 348 -18.98 26.83 -5.03
N VAL A 349 -18.64 25.68 -4.43
CA VAL A 349 -17.88 24.57 -5.02
C VAL A 349 -18.62 23.25 -4.87
N ARG A 350 -19.93 23.29 -4.54
CA ARG A 350 -20.75 22.10 -4.39
C ARG A 350 -20.91 21.41 -5.75
N PRO A 351 -20.49 20.14 -5.93
CA PRO A 351 -20.50 19.44 -7.22
C PRO A 351 -21.79 19.55 -8.04
N ASP A 352 -22.92 19.32 -7.40
CA ASP A 352 -24.27 19.39 -7.97
C ASP A 352 -24.75 20.81 -8.27
N HIS A 353 -24.00 21.83 -7.84
CA HIS A 353 -24.20 23.21 -8.25
C HIS A 353 -23.21 23.64 -9.35
N LEU A 354 -22.44 22.73 -9.93
CA LEU A 354 -21.47 23.04 -10.98
C LEU A 354 -21.99 22.67 -12.37
N THR A 355 -21.52 23.39 -13.38
CA THR A 355 -21.81 23.13 -14.79
C THR A 355 -20.69 23.65 -15.68
N LEU A 356 -20.52 23.06 -16.86
CA LEU A 356 -19.62 23.58 -17.90
C LEU A 356 -20.30 24.65 -18.77
N LEU A 357 -21.63 24.74 -18.72
CA LEU A 357 -22.42 25.71 -19.48
C LEU A 357 -22.77 26.92 -18.63
N ARG A 358 -22.54 28.11 -19.15
CA ARG A 358 -22.98 29.33 -18.48
C ARG A 358 -24.49 29.48 -18.65
N LEU A 359 -25.25 29.15 -17.62
CA LEU A 359 -26.68 29.44 -17.57
C LEU A 359 -26.86 30.95 -17.28
N SER A 360 -27.69 31.63 -18.07
CA SER A 360 -28.12 33.00 -17.78
C SER A 360 -28.98 33.00 -16.52
N ALA A 361 -28.62 33.83 -15.55
CA ALA A 361 -29.38 34.03 -14.31
C ALA A 361 -30.69 34.77 -14.57
#